data_AF-A0A958S714-F1
#
_entry.id   AF-A0A958S714-F1
#
_cell.length_a   1.000
_cell.length_b   1.000
_cell.length_c   1.000
_cell.angle_alpha   90.00
_cell.angle_beta   90.00
_cell.angle_gamma   90.00
#
_symmetry.space_group_name_H-M   'P 1'
#
loop_
_entity.id
_entity.type
_entity.pdbx_description
1 polymer ?
#
loop_
_entity_poly.entity_id
_entity_poly.type
_entity_poly.pdbx_seq_one_letter_code
_entity_poly.pdbx_strand_id
1 'polypeptide(L)'
;MKALKNKAFFIFTTLCFFISFSGSTFAIEQWDTLQLPPGASNSCEALLDTRGEKYLDAWKKTEEALRQRGERGESQPSLKVFFPSMTFPYHVIGKIKAIDAYELRGVGIEVMNLAKSPAAQLLIVTSVPLEMASVRNYLKQYLMDDEKIESAMQRIHFFNMNDASSLPLAQKILEPKNKSQLLRLRELIDRLTNHRQYPVFMKTFITTPLEGVLADQLDISIFGNPKVNAFVEVKSNFHRIAEESGVQKTTAYTDISSEKELVLALKKLAQQSVKKVMLKKNQGTSGQGNATLEISKTLKKELLSKKLNIQKIMEDIYKIVKPVNKDLNAENFIEEMFAHGGVAEAFIENIVITEDGNPWSPSGQFDVYSDHIQVMGCHDQKFIPGTEGVFEGAIYPAMSKAICQQIYKMGLKMGEKLRRQGYRGRFAMDTIVSRDPKTQKETVWLIEINARSGGTHTVDAMVQLTDAVQNSSGRKKGSMESYRWYAMNNEGRLIPLFYEGTDNFYHEGLKSFSSDQELLDFIYQTDFSKYLPSYVGNIPMANRKNKRGILPHMIQARSQGKMGFMAIGHQNLEDARSIFADFKEAFSRALDDRLQAHLPYVPAVSE
;
A
#
# COMPACT_ATOMS: atom_id res chain seq x y z
N MET A 1 -58.27 -37.21 -26.81
CA MET A 1 -58.91 -36.23 -27.72
C MET A 1 -58.45 -34.85 -27.27
N LYS A 2 -57.57 -34.20 -28.06
CA LYS A 2 -57.90 -33.03 -28.90
C LYS A 2 -58.26 -31.81 -28.03
N ALA A 3 -57.55 -30.69 -28.03
CA ALA A 3 -56.66 -30.07 -29.01
C ALA A 3 -55.65 -29.16 -28.26
N LEU A 4 -54.35 -29.17 -28.56
CA LEU A 4 -53.70 -28.43 -29.67
C LEU A 4 -54.02 -26.92 -29.62
N LYS A 5 -53.06 -26.07 -29.23
CA LYS A 5 -51.99 -25.45 -30.07
C LYS A 5 -52.38 -24.02 -30.47
N ASN A 6 -51.57 -23.04 -30.04
CA ASN A 6 -50.72 -22.20 -30.92
C ASN A 6 -50.15 -21.02 -30.11
N LYS A 7 -48.83 -20.99 -29.93
CA LYS A 7 -47.88 -20.03 -30.55
C LYS A 7 -48.02 -18.62 -29.96
N ALA A 8 -47.10 -18.23 -29.07
CA ALA A 8 -45.78 -17.66 -29.37
C ALA A 8 -45.83 -16.15 -29.63
N PHE A 9 -44.73 -15.50 -29.24
CA PHE A 9 -44.28 -14.15 -29.59
C PHE A 9 -44.60 -12.98 -28.63
N PHE A 10 -43.53 -12.58 -27.94
CA PHE A 10 -43.03 -11.19 -27.83
C PHE A 10 -43.59 -10.24 -26.75
N ILE A 11 -42.65 -9.85 -25.86
CA ILE A 11 -42.26 -8.47 -25.52
C ILE A 11 -42.85 -7.79 -24.25
N PHE A 12 -41.87 -7.38 -23.43
CA PHE A 12 -41.77 -6.24 -22.50
C PHE A 12 -42.47 -6.29 -21.13
N THR A 13 -41.71 -6.40 -20.03
CA THR A 13 -41.05 -5.31 -19.25
C THR A 13 -42.06 -4.40 -18.56
N THR A 14 -42.03 -4.34 -17.21
CA THR A 14 -41.88 -3.12 -16.38
C THR A 14 -42.65 -3.20 -15.03
N LEU A 15 -41.92 -2.89 -13.95
CA LEU A 15 -42.33 -2.41 -12.62
C LEU A 15 -43.16 -3.31 -11.67
N CYS A 16 -42.57 -3.67 -10.52
CA CYS A 16 -42.71 -2.82 -9.32
C CYS A 16 -41.79 -3.30 -8.18
N PHE A 17 -40.91 -2.38 -7.79
CA PHE A 17 -40.01 -2.39 -6.64
C PHE A 17 -40.81 -2.31 -5.33
N PHE A 18 -40.62 -3.30 -4.44
CA PHE A 18 -40.73 -3.14 -2.98
C PHE A 18 -39.88 -4.25 -2.36
N ILE A 19 -38.67 -3.93 -1.90
CA ILE A 19 -37.89 -4.80 -1.03
C ILE A 19 -37.81 -4.14 0.34
N SER A 20 -38.53 -4.76 1.26
CA SER A 20 -38.56 -4.52 2.69
C SER A 20 -37.17 -4.73 3.32
N PHE A 21 -36.75 -3.74 4.11
CA PHE A 21 -35.65 -3.82 5.05
C PHE A 21 -35.96 -4.85 6.14
N SER A 22 -35.22 -5.96 6.17
CA SER A 22 -35.07 -6.80 7.35
C SER A 22 -33.60 -7.18 7.47
N GLY A 23 -33.00 -6.88 8.63
CA GLY A 23 -31.58 -7.05 8.89
C GLY A 23 -31.09 -8.47 8.61
N SER A 24 -30.26 -8.61 7.59
CA SER A 24 -29.42 -9.78 7.41
C SER A 24 -28.13 -9.57 8.21
N THR A 25 -27.92 -10.43 9.20
CA THR A 25 -26.65 -10.67 9.87
C THR A 25 -25.52 -10.79 8.84
N PHE A 26 -24.62 -9.81 8.80
CA PHE A 26 -23.32 -9.94 8.12
C PHE A 26 -22.48 -10.93 8.93
N ALA A 27 -22.58 -12.21 8.59
CA ALA A 27 -21.75 -13.27 9.18
C ALA A 27 -20.38 -13.32 8.47
N ILE A 28 -19.37 -13.74 9.22
CA ILE A 28 -17.95 -13.89 8.84
C ILE A 28 -17.77 -14.67 7.51
N GLU A 29 -18.71 -15.57 7.17
CA GLU A 29 -18.71 -16.36 5.93
C GLU A 29 -18.89 -15.53 4.64
N GLN A 30 -19.43 -14.31 4.72
CA GLN A 30 -19.64 -13.49 3.53
C GLN A 30 -18.39 -12.74 3.05
N TRP A 31 -17.29 -12.76 3.79
CA TRP A 31 -16.02 -12.18 3.33
C TRP A 31 -15.49 -12.92 2.09
N ASP A 32 -15.67 -14.24 2.03
CA ASP A 32 -15.39 -15.04 0.83
C ASP A 32 -16.40 -14.80 -0.30
N THR A 33 -17.61 -14.30 -0.01
CA THR A 33 -18.64 -13.99 -1.03
C THR A 33 -18.61 -12.56 -1.56
N LEU A 34 -17.85 -11.64 -0.93
CA LEU A 34 -17.49 -10.34 -1.53
C LEU A 34 -16.35 -10.49 -2.54
N GLN A 35 -15.74 -11.67 -2.63
CA GLN A 35 -14.86 -12.05 -3.72
C GLN A 35 -15.71 -12.28 -4.97
N LEU A 36 -15.32 -11.66 -6.08
CA LEU A 36 -15.86 -12.04 -7.38
C LEU A 36 -15.53 -13.53 -7.57
N PRO A 37 -16.52 -14.39 -7.89
CA PRO A 37 -16.24 -15.80 -8.09
C PRO A 37 -15.15 -15.97 -9.17
N PRO A 38 -14.28 -16.99 -9.06
CA PRO A 38 -13.31 -17.31 -10.10
C PRO A 38 -14.02 -17.40 -11.47
N GLY A 39 -13.54 -16.63 -12.45
CA GLY A 39 -14.15 -16.57 -13.78
C GLY A 39 -15.33 -15.61 -13.95
N ALA A 40 -15.70 -14.81 -12.94
CA ALA A 40 -16.58 -13.65 -13.14
C ALA A 40 -15.82 -12.57 -13.94
N SER A 41 -15.79 -12.72 -15.26
CA SER A 41 -15.21 -11.80 -16.22
C SER A 41 -16.05 -10.53 -16.34
N ASN A 42 -16.24 -9.81 -15.24
CA ASN A 42 -16.82 -8.49 -15.30
C ASN A 42 -15.66 -7.53 -15.51
N SER A 43 -15.56 -6.98 -16.72
CA SER A 43 -14.69 -5.83 -16.99
C SER A 43 -14.97 -4.72 -15.96
N CYS A 44 -14.03 -3.80 -15.73
CA CYS A 44 -14.29 -2.65 -14.87
C CYS A 44 -15.57 -1.89 -15.26
N GLU A 45 -15.92 -1.90 -16.55
CA GLU A 45 -17.16 -1.33 -17.09
C GLU A 45 -18.42 -2.00 -16.52
N ALA A 46 -18.41 -3.31 -16.30
CA ALA A 46 -19.51 -4.04 -15.63
C ALA A 46 -19.55 -3.81 -14.11
N LEU A 47 -18.46 -3.31 -13.50
CA LEU A 47 -18.39 -2.93 -12.09
C LEU A 47 -18.82 -1.48 -11.83
N LEU A 48 -18.94 -0.66 -12.87
CA LEU A 48 -19.56 0.68 -12.84
C LEU A 48 -21.09 0.56 -12.88
N ASP A 49 -21.67 -0.20 -11.95
CA ASP A 49 -23.11 -0.14 -11.70
C ASP A 49 -23.49 1.21 -11.07
N THR A 50 -24.79 1.47 -10.89
CA THR A 50 -25.29 2.74 -10.31
C THR A 50 -24.67 3.08 -8.94
N ARG A 51 -24.20 2.09 -8.19
CA ARG A 51 -23.46 2.29 -6.92
C ARG A 51 -22.01 2.69 -7.16
N GLY A 52 -21.32 2.08 -8.12
CA GLY A 52 -19.97 2.49 -8.54
C GLY A 52 -19.92 3.94 -9.06
N GLU A 53 -20.91 4.32 -9.88
CA GLU A 53 -21.05 5.71 -10.37
C GLU A 53 -21.33 6.70 -9.23
N LYS A 54 -22.16 6.32 -8.25
CA LYS A 54 -22.42 7.14 -7.05
C LYS A 54 -21.13 7.52 -6.32
N TYR A 55 -20.22 6.57 -6.07
CA TYR A 55 -18.96 6.88 -5.38
C TYR A 55 -18.07 7.82 -6.20
N LEU A 56 -17.99 7.61 -7.51
CA LEU A 56 -17.21 8.47 -8.40
C LEU A 56 -17.75 9.89 -8.46
N ASP A 57 -19.06 10.06 -8.55
CA ASP A 57 -19.68 11.38 -8.61
C ASP A 57 -19.61 12.11 -7.27
N ALA A 58 -19.78 11.40 -6.15
CA ALA A 58 -19.59 11.95 -4.82
C ALA A 58 -18.14 12.43 -4.62
N TRP A 59 -17.16 11.62 -5.04
CA TRP A 59 -15.76 12.02 -5.00
C TRP A 59 -15.45 13.19 -5.93
N LYS A 60 -15.86 13.16 -7.20
CA LYS A 60 -15.63 14.27 -8.15
C LYS A 60 -16.19 15.58 -7.63
N LYS A 61 -17.40 15.57 -7.06
CA LYS A 61 -18.00 16.78 -6.44
C LYS A 61 -17.16 17.28 -5.28
N THR A 62 -16.64 16.36 -4.46
CA THR A 62 -15.75 16.69 -3.34
C THR A 62 -14.41 17.24 -3.84
N GLU A 63 -13.78 16.58 -4.81
CA GLU A 63 -12.52 16.97 -5.44
C GLU A 63 -12.61 18.35 -6.09
N GLU A 64 -13.67 18.59 -6.87
CA GLU A 64 -13.92 19.87 -7.51
C GLU A 64 -14.21 20.97 -6.48
N ALA A 65 -14.99 20.66 -5.44
CA ALA A 65 -15.23 21.60 -4.35
C ALA A 65 -13.94 21.96 -3.61
N LEU A 66 -13.05 20.99 -3.36
CA LEU A 66 -11.75 21.24 -2.73
C LEU A 66 -10.83 22.05 -3.65
N ARG A 67 -10.78 21.73 -4.95
CA ARG A 67 -9.95 22.40 -5.95
C ARG A 67 -10.37 23.85 -6.19
N GLN A 68 -11.63 24.09 -6.52
CA GLN A 68 -12.16 25.44 -6.78
C GLN A 68 -12.03 26.38 -5.58
N ARG A 69 -12.04 25.84 -4.36
CA ARG A 69 -11.88 26.63 -3.12
C ARG A 69 -10.41 26.91 -2.80
N GLY A 70 -9.53 25.95 -3.07
CA GLY A 70 -8.08 26.14 -2.99
C GLY A 70 -7.56 27.20 -3.99
N GLU A 71 -8.06 27.19 -5.23
CA GLU A 71 -7.73 28.20 -6.26
C GLU A 71 -8.18 29.63 -5.87
N ARG A 72 -9.20 29.76 -5.00
CA ARG A 72 -9.69 31.04 -4.47
C ARG A 72 -8.95 31.53 -3.22
N GLY A 73 -8.00 30.75 -2.70
CA GLY A 73 -7.29 31.09 -1.45
C GLY A 73 -8.18 31.01 -0.19
N GLU A 74 -9.36 30.39 -0.29
CA GLU A 74 -10.29 30.24 0.84
C GLU A 74 -10.01 28.93 1.59
N SER A 75 -9.55 29.02 2.84
CA SER A 75 -9.56 27.87 3.75
C SER A 75 -10.97 27.67 4.28
N GLN A 76 -11.72 26.72 3.71
CA GLN A 76 -13.11 26.45 4.10
C GLN A 76 -13.24 25.24 5.05
N PRO A 77 -14.24 25.24 5.97
CA PRO A 77 -14.47 24.11 6.85
C PRO A 77 -14.77 22.82 6.09
N SER A 78 -14.11 21.74 6.50
CA SER A 78 -14.31 20.38 6.00
C SER A 78 -13.89 19.38 7.06
N LEU A 79 -14.41 18.15 6.99
CA LEU A 79 -13.97 17.05 7.84
C LEU A 79 -13.34 15.95 6.99
N LYS A 80 -12.07 15.68 7.26
CA LYS A 80 -11.41 14.48 6.76
C LYS A 80 -11.54 13.37 7.80
N VAL A 81 -12.07 12.22 7.40
CA VAL A 81 -12.06 11.00 8.20
C VAL A 81 -10.89 10.14 7.72
N PHE A 82 -9.84 10.03 8.51
CA PHE A 82 -8.74 9.12 8.22
C PHE A 82 -9.03 7.75 8.82
N PHE A 83 -9.09 6.74 7.94
CA PHE A 83 -9.59 5.41 8.24
C PHE A 83 -8.60 4.34 7.74
N PRO A 84 -7.54 4.04 8.50
CA PRO A 84 -6.43 3.18 8.08
C PRO A 84 -6.77 1.67 8.15
N SER A 85 -8.01 1.28 7.81
CA SER A 85 -8.42 -0.12 7.75
C SER A 85 -7.53 -0.90 6.78
N MET A 86 -7.04 -2.06 7.23
CA MET A 86 -6.22 -2.98 6.46
C MET A 86 -7.03 -4.22 6.12
N THR A 87 -7.99 -4.08 5.21
CA THR A 87 -8.86 -5.17 4.76
C THR A 87 -8.08 -6.11 3.83
N PHE A 88 -7.36 -7.05 4.44
CA PHE A 88 -6.63 -8.14 3.79
C PHE A 88 -7.13 -9.51 4.30
N PRO A 89 -6.83 -10.60 3.58
CA PRO A 89 -7.14 -11.95 4.06
C PRO A 89 -6.48 -12.21 5.42
N TYR A 90 -7.20 -12.85 6.34
CA TYR A 90 -6.74 -13.07 7.72
C TYR A 90 -5.37 -13.76 7.81
N HIS A 91 -5.12 -14.75 6.95
CA HIS A 91 -3.86 -15.50 6.88
C HIS A 91 -2.65 -14.62 6.48
N VAL A 92 -2.89 -13.45 5.88
CA VAL A 92 -1.87 -12.43 5.57
C VAL A 92 -1.59 -11.55 6.78
N ILE A 93 -2.64 -10.98 7.39
CA ILE A 93 -2.52 -10.01 8.49
C ILE A 93 -1.85 -10.65 9.71
N GLY A 94 -2.22 -11.88 10.05
CA GLY A 94 -1.72 -12.58 11.23
C GLY A 94 -0.21 -12.84 11.25
N LYS A 95 0.49 -12.73 10.11
CA LYS A 95 1.94 -12.95 10.01
C LYS A 95 2.77 -11.67 10.13
N ILE A 96 2.14 -10.49 10.12
CA ILE A 96 2.86 -9.21 10.17
C ILE A 96 3.03 -8.78 11.63
N LYS A 97 4.29 -8.74 12.08
CA LYS A 97 4.63 -8.24 13.43
C LYS A 97 4.27 -6.75 13.56
N ALA A 98 3.57 -6.42 14.65
CA ALA A 98 3.02 -5.10 14.96
C ALA A 98 2.08 -4.52 13.90
N ILE A 99 1.23 -5.36 13.32
CA ILE A 99 0.28 -4.96 12.28
C ILE A 99 -0.70 -3.88 12.76
N ASP A 100 -1.12 -3.92 14.02
CA ASP A 100 -1.94 -2.91 14.68
C ASP A 100 -1.30 -1.51 14.63
N ALA A 101 0.03 -1.42 14.76
CA ALA A 101 0.76 -0.16 14.65
C ALA A 101 0.89 0.35 13.21
N TYR A 102 0.49 -0.41 12.18
CA TYR A 102 0.52 0.07 10.79
C TYR A 102 -0.56 1.10 10.54
N GLU A 103 -1.60 1.17 11.38
CA GLU A 103 -2.60 2.23 11.31
C GLU A 103 -1.97 3.62 11.46
N LEU A 104 -0.82 3.74 12.15
CA LEU A 104 -0.06 4.98 12.32
C LEU A 104 0.62 5.48 11.04
N ARG A 105 0.89 4.62 10.05
CA ARG A 105 1.70 4.99 8.86
C ARG A 105 1.16 6.23 8.15
N GLY A 106 -0.16 6.29 8.00
CA GLY A 106 -0.83 7.43 7.36
C GLY A 106 -1.22 8.54 8.32
N VAL A 107 -1.28 8.30 9.64
CA VAL A 107 -1.68 9.31 10.63
C VAL A 107 -0.80 10.53 10.54
N GLY A 108 0.53 10.36 10.53
CA GLY A 108 1.46 11.49 10.46
C GLY A 108 1.28 12.33 9.19
N ILE A 109 1.04 11.70 8.05
CA ILE A 109 0.77 12.39 6.79
C ILE A 109 -0.49 13.24 6.92
N GLU A 110 -1.55 12.70 7.50
CA GLU A 110 -2.82 13.43 7.62
C GLU A 110 -2.79 14.55 8.65
N VAL A 111 -2.04 14.37 9.72
CA VAL A 111 -1.77 15.41 10.71
C VAL A 111 -1.01 16.59 10.07
N MET A 112 0.01 16.30 9.25
CA MET A 112 0.73 17.35 8.52
C MET A 112 -0.12 18.01 7.43
N ASN A 113 -0.96 17.26 6.71
CA ASN A 113 -1.92 17.82 5.75
C ASN A 113 -2.92 18.77 6.43
N LEU A 114 -3.41 18.40 7.62
CA LEU A 114 -4.31 19.23 8.42
C LEU A 114 -3.65 20.54 8.84
N ALA A 115 -2.36 20.51 9.18
CA ALA A 115 -1.61 21.71 9.54
C ALA A 115 -1.53 22.73 8.38
N LYS A 116 -1.63 22.27 7.13
CA LYS A 116 -1.70 23.11 5.93
C LYS A 116 -3.10 23.66 5.62
N SER A 117 -4.11 23.17 6.34
CA SER A 117 -5.53 23.46 6.09
C SER A 117 -6.20 24.01 7.35
N PRO A 118 -6.06 25.32 7.65
CA PRO A 118 -6.46 25.91 8.95
C PRO A 118 -7.93 25.73 9.32
N ALA A 119 -8.84 25.71 8.35
CA ALA A 119 -10.27 25.51 8.58
C ALA A 119 -10.72 24.05 8.55
N ALA A 120 -9.85 23.13 8.12
CA ALA A 120 -10.19 21.71 8.08
C ALA A 120 -10.12 21.10 9.49
N GLN A 121 -10.88 20.03 9.69
CA GLN A 121 -10.81 19.15 10.85
C GLN A 121 -10.40 17.74 10.39
N LEU A 122 -9.77 16.99 11.29
CA LEU A 122 -9.36 15.62 11.05
C LEU A 122 -9.98 14.72 12.12
N LEU A 123 -10.71 13.68 11.71
CA LEU A 123 -11.12 12.59 12.58
C LEU A 123 -10.27 11.36 12.27
N ILE A 124 -9.48 10.91 13.24
CA ILE A 124 -8.66 9.71 13.15
C ILE A 124 -9.43 8.56 13.80
N VAL A 125 -9.71 7.52 13.03
CA VAL A 125 -10.42 6.33 13.50
C VAL A 125 -9.46 5.15 13.52
N THR A 126 -9.30 4.47 14.65
CA THR A 126 -8.34 3.36 14.81
C THR A 126 -8.91 2.14 15.53
N SER A 127 -8.22 1.00 15.40
CA SER A 127 -8.50 -0.22 16.14
C SER A 127 -8.20 -0.05 17.64
N VAL A 128 -7.03 0.50 17.95
CA VAL A 128 -6.53 0.73 19.31
C VAL A 128 -6.26 2.21 19.57
N PRO A 129 -6.27 2.68 20.84
CA PRO A 129 -5.97 4.07 21.18
C PRO A 129 -4.61 4.55 20.66
N LEU A 130 -4.59 5.78 20.13
CA LEU A 130 -3.36 6.48 19.77
C LEU A 130 -2.84 7.30 20.96
N GLU A 131 -1.54 7.21 21.25
CA GLU A 131 -0.92 8.13 22.20
C GLU A 131 -0.80 9.53 21.57
N MET A 132 -1.24 10.56 22.28
CA MET A 132 -1.22 11.94 21.78
C MET A 132 0.21 12.43 21.50
N ALA A 133 1.21 11.89 22.20
CA ALA A 133 2.62 12.17 21.97
C ALA A 133 3.05 11.83 20.53
N SER A 134 2.59 10.71 19.99
CA SER A 134 2.86 10.30 18.60
C SER A 134 2.29 11.30 17.58
N VAL A 135 1.08 11.79 17.81
CA VAL A 135 0.44 12.80 16.93
C VAL A 135 1.13 14.15 17.04
N ARG A 136 1.39 14.59 18.28
CA ARG A 136 2.09 15.84 18.59
C ARG A 136 3.49 15.87 18.01
N ASN A 137 4.19 14.73 17.97
CA ASN A 137 5.50 14.60 17.33
C ASN A 137 5.46 14.97 15.84
N TYR A 138 4.47 14.50 15.07
CA TYR A 138 4.33 14.89 13.67
C TYR A 138 4.08 16.39 13.51
N LEU A 139 3.26 16.98 14.38
CA LEU A 139 3.05 18.43 14.39
C LEU A 139 4.33 19.19 14.73
N LYS A 140 5.11 18.77 15.74
CA LYS A 140 6.40 19.40 16.11
C LYS A 140 7.45 19.33 14.99
N GLN A 141 7.42 18.28 14.17
CA GLN A 141 8.33 18.17 13.03
C GLN A 141 7.93 19.09 11.87
N TYR A 142 6.64 19.39 11.73
CA TYR A 142 6.14 20.25 10.66
C TYR A 142 6.03 21.74 11.07
N LEU A 143 5.55 22.00 12.29
CA LEU A 143 5.30 23.31 12.88
C LEU A 143 6.37 23.62 13.93
N MET A 144 6.91 24.82 13.88
CA MET A 144 7.95 25.30 14.81
C MET A 144 7.38 26.10 16.00
N ASP A 145 6.06 26.22 16.07
CA ASP A 145 5.34 27.19 16.90
C ASP A 145 4.30 26.43 17.74
N ASP A 146 4.48 26.47 19.06
CA ASP A 146 3.65 25.71 20.01
C ASP A 146 2.18 26.15 19.98
N GLU A 147 1.89 27.43 19.75
CA GLU A 147 0.50 27.90 19.62
C GLU A 147 -0.17 27.31 18.38
N LYS A 148 0.56 27.21 17.27
CA LYS A 148 0.06 26.55 16.05
C LYS A 148 -0.11 25.05 16.24
N ILE A 149 0.76 24.41 17.02
CA ILE A 149 0.62 23.00 17.38
C ILE A 149 -0.65 22.79 18.19
N GLU A 150 -0.90 23.59 19.23
CA GLU A 150 -2.13 23.51 20.04
C GLU A 150 -3.38 23.79 19.20
N SER A 151 -3.34 24.81 18.35
CA SER A 151 -4.43 25.11 17.41
C SER A 151 -4.72 23.96 16.44
N ALA A 152 -3.67 23.25 15.96
CA ALA A 152 -3.86 22.06 15.14
C ALA A 152 -4.44 20.89 15.96
N MET A 153 -3.95 20.65 17.17
CA MET A 153 -4.46 19.60 18.07
C MET A 153 -5.95 19.77 18.39
N GLN A 154 -6.44 21.00 18.56
CA GLN A 154 -7.87 21.28 18.79
C GLN A 154 -8.77 20.88 17.60
N ARG A 155 -8.21 20.72 16.40
CA ARG A 155 -8.91 20.31 15.18
C ARG A 155 -8.78 18.82 14.87
N ILE A 156 -8.02 18.09 15.68
CA ILE A 156 -7.83 16.63 15.57
C ILE A 156 -8.73 15.93 16.57
N HIS A 157 -9.59 15.06 16.07
CA HIS A 157 -10.53 14.26 16.84
C HIS A 157 -10.17 12.79 16.72
N PHE A 158 -10.43 12.02 17.77
CA PHE A 158 -10.06 10.61 17.85
C PHE A 158 -11.29 9.75 18.12
N PHE A 159 -11.34 8.61 17.44
CA PHE A 159 -12.30 7.53 17.70
C PHE A 159 -11.55 6.21 17.63
N ASN A 160 -11.72 5.33 18.62
CA ASN A 160 -11.10 4.01 18.58
C ASN A 160 -12.08 2.92 19.00
N MET A 161 -11.85 1.70 18.50
CA MET A 161 -12.70 0.54 18.78
C MET A 161 -12.31 -0.21 20.05
N ASN A 162 -11.14 0.08 20.64
CA ASN A 162 -10.52 -0.71 21.72
C ASN A 162 -10.47 -2.21 21.39
N ASP A 163 -10.15 -2.54 20.15
CA ASP A 163 -10.15 -3.91 19.65
C ASP A 163 -8.82 -4.19 18.95
N ALA A 164 -7.96 -4.95 19.62
CA ALA A 164 -6.65 -5.35 19.12
C ALA A 164 -6.67 -6.66 18.30
N SER A 165 -7.84 -7.21 17.99
CA SER A 165 -7.94 -8.40 17.14
C SER A 165 -7.42 -8.10 15.72
N SER A 166 -7.02 -9.16 15.01
CA SER A 166 -6.54 -9.07 13.62
C SER A 166 -7.65 -8.84 12.59
N LEU A 167 -8.87 -8.52 13.02
CA LEU A 167 -9.96 -8.16 12.12
C LEU A 167 -9.71 -6.76 11.51
N PRO A 168 -10.09 -6.53 10.25
CA PRO A 168 -10.04 -5.19 9.66
C PRO A 168 -10.89 -4.18 10.43
N LEU A 169 -10.44 -2.93 10.54
CA LEU A 169 -11.15 -1.87 11.26
C LEU A 169 -12.57 -1.62 10.71
N ALA A 170 -12.76 -1.71 9.39
CA ALA A 170 -14.09 -1.62 8.79
C ALA A 170 -15.03 -2.73 9.31
N GLN A 171 -14.51 -3.97 9.42
CA GLN A 171 -15.27 -5.10 9.94
C GLN A 171 -15.62 -4.88 11.41
N LYS A 172 -14.64 -4.48 12.24
CA LYS A 172 -14.85 -4.18 13.67
C LYS A 172 -16.02 -3.22 13.87
N ILE A 173 -16.12 -2.15 13.07
CA ILE A 173 -17.21 -1.16 13.21
C ILE A 173 -18.55 -1.70 12.71
N LEU A 174 -18.55 -2.48 11.62
CA LEU A 174 -19.76 -3.00 10.98
C LEU A 174 -20.36 -4.22 11.69
N GLU A 175 -19.62 -4.85 12.61
CA GLU A 175 -20.13 -5.98 13.37
C GLU A 175 -21.43 -5.64 14.13
N PRO A 176 -22.46 -6.50 14.11
CA PRO A 176 -23.74 -6.22 14.77
C PRO A 176 -23.62 -5.83 16.25
N LYS A 177 -22.70 -6.46 16.99
CA LYS A 177 -22.41 -6.15 18.40
C LYS A 177 -21.89 -4.72 18.61
N ASN A 178 -21.33 -4.10 17.57
CA ASN A 178 -20.72 -2.77 17.59
C ASN A 178 -21.61 -1.69 16.96
N LYS A 179 -22.90 -1.98 16.71
CA LYS A 179 -23.87 -1.01 16.18
C LYS A 179 -23.92 0.30 16.98
N SER A 180 -23.76 0.26 18.30
CA SER A 180 -23.69 1.46 19.14
C SER A 180 -22.47 2.32 18.84
N GLN A 181 -21.31 1.72 18.55
CA GLN A 181 -20.10 2.45 18.15
C GLN A 181 -20.26 3.09 16.77
N LEU A 182 -20.87 2.38 15.81
CA LEU A 182 -21.20 2.95 14.50
C LEU A 182 -22.10 4.21 14.63
N LEU A 183 -23.12 4.15 15.49
CA LEU A 183 -23.99 5.29 15.75
C LEU A 183 -23.23 6.45 16.42
N ARG A 184 -22.39 6.16 17.42
CA ARG A 184 -21.54 7.19 18.06
C ARG A 184 -20.57 7.86 17.09
N LEU A 185 -20.00 7.07 16.17
CA LEU A 185 -19.13 7.59 15.11
C LEU A 185 -19.93 8.52 14.18
N ARG A 186 -21.12 8.10 13.75
CA ARG A 186 -22.00 8.94 12.92
C ARG A 186 -22.37 10.25 13.62
N GLU A 187 -22.81 10.19 14.89
CA GLU A 187 -23.12 11.37 15.70
C GLU A 187 -21.92 12.30 15.87
N LEU A 188 -20.72 11.75 16.05
CA LEU A 188 -19.51 12.54 16.14
C LEU A 188 -19.26 13.29 14.82
N ILE A 189 -19.35 12.60 13.67
CA ILE A 189 -19.19 13.24 12.36
C ILE A 189 -20.27 14.33 12.17
N ASP A 190 -21.53 14.09 12.56
CA ASP A 190 -22.61 15.08 12.49
C ASP A 190 -22.29 16.33 13.32
N ARG A 191 -21.84 16.17 14.56
CA ARG A 191 -21.43 17.29 15.42
C ARG A 191 -20.27 18.08 14.83
N LEU A 192 -19.21 17.39 14.38
CA LEU A 192 -18.02 18.03 13.82
C LEU A 192 -18.30 18.79 12.51
N THR A 193 -19.37 18.42 11.81
CA THR A 193 -19.70 18.95 10.49
C THR A 193 -20.90 19.89 10.50
N ASN A 194 -21.33 20.30 11.70
CA ASN A 194 -22.54 21.09 11.92
C ASN A 194 -23.74 20.54 11.14
N HIS A 195 -24.06 19.26 11.38
CA HIS A 195 -25.11 18.52 10.67
C HIS A 195 -24.91 18.51 9.15
N ARG A 196 -23.70 18.12 8.69
CA ARG A 196 -23.33 17.97 7.27
C ARG A 196 -23.36 19.27 6.45
N GLN A 197 -23.24 20.44 7.08
CA GLN A 197 -23.04 21.70 6.36
C GLN A 197 -21.68 21.76 5.66
N TYR A 198 -20.70 20.99 6.14
CA TYR A 198 -19.36 20.92 5.57
C TYR A 198 -19.12 19.61 4.83
N PRO A 199 -18.31 19.61 3.75
CA PRO A 199 -17.91 18.39 3.07
C PRO A 199 -17.23 17.41 4.02
N VAL A 200 -17.60 16.13 3.91
CA VAL A 200 -16.99 15.02 4.65
C VAL A 200 -16.50 13.99 3.67
N PHE A 201 -15.23 13.59 3.82
CA PHE A 201 -14.67 12.51 3.03
C PHE A 201 -13.80 11.59 3.87
N MET A 202 -13.89 10.31 3.58
CA MET A 202 -13.11 9.24 4.17
C MET A 202 -11.92 8.92 3.27
N LYS A 203 -10.72 8.99 3.83
CA LYS A 203 -9.51 8.48 3.18
C LYS A 203 -9.09 7.20 3.89
N THR A 204 -8.88 6.15 3.10
CA THR A 204 -8.54 4.82 3.59
C THR A 204 -7.11 4.44 3.23
N PHE A 205 -6.58 3.41 3.90
CA PHE A 205 -5.31 2.78 3.49
C PHE A 205 -5.49 1.91 2.24
N ILE A 206 -6.53 1.09 2.24
CA ILE A 206 -7.02 0.31 1.09
C ILE A 206 -8.52 0.61 0.91
N THR A 207 -8.98 0.63 -0.34
CA THR A 207 -10.40 0.91 -0.65
C THR A 207 -11.05 -0.35 -1.17
N THR A 208 -11.80 -1.06 -0.32
CA THR A 208 -12.53 -2.28 -0.68
C THR A 208 -14.04 -2.09 -0.55
N PRO A 209 -14.88 -3.03 -1.04
CA PRO A 209 -16.32 -3.00 -0.81
C PRO A 209 -16.73 -2.85 0.66
N LEU A 210 -15.93 -3.36 1.60
CA LEU A 210 -16.21 -3.26 3.03
C LEU A 210 -16.12 -1.80 3.52
N GLU A 211 -15.08 -1.07 3.10
CA GLU A 211 -15.00 0.38 3.35
C GLU A 211 -16.12 1.15 2.64
N GLY A 212 -16.56 0.69 1.47
CA GLY A 212 -17.73 1.24 0.77
C GLY A 212 -19.03 1.11 1.58
N VAL A 213 -19.29 -0.07 2.16
CA VAL A 213 -20.44 -0.30 3.04
C VAL A 213 -20.37 0.60 4.27
N LEU A 214 -19.21 0.75 4.88
CA LEU A 214 -19.04 1.65 6.03
C LEU A 214 -19.31 3.12 5.63
N ALA A 215 -18.79 3.57 4.49
CA ALA A 215 -19.04 4.92 3.98
C ALA A 215 -20.54 5.19 3.79
N ASP A 216 -21.28 4.22 3.24
CA ASP A 216 -22.74 4.32 3.07
C ASP A 216 -23.48 4.34 4.42
N GLN A 217 -23.06 3.55 5.41
CA GLN A 217 -23.67 3.55 6.76
C GLN A 217 -23.44 4.87 7.51
N LEU A 218 -22.29 5.50 7.30
CA LEU A 218 -21.92 6.81 7.87
C LEU A 218 -22.49 7.99 7.07
N ASP A 219 -22.98 7.74 5.85
CA ASP A 219 -23.42 8.75 4.89
C ASP A 219 -22.34 9.80 4.60
N ILE A 220 -21.17 9.33 4.16
CA ILE A 220 -20.00 10.15 3.80
C ILE A 220 -19.38 9.71 2.48
N SER A 221 -18.66 10.61 1.82
CA SER A 221 -17.90 10.26 0.60
C SER A 221 -16.65 9.45 0.94
N ILE A 222 -16.21 8.55 0.04
CA ILE A 222 -14.95 7.81 0.16
C ILE A 222 -14.00 8.20 -0.96
N PHE A 223 -12.70 8.31 -0.65
CA PHE A 223 -11.66 8.47 -1.65
C PHE A 223 -11.35 7.13 -2.32
N GLY A 224 -11.77 6.97 -3.57
CA GLY A 224 -11.61 5.73 -4.32
C GLY A 224 -12.93 5.21 -4.86
N ASN A 225 -12.86 4.16 -5.68
CA ASN A 225 -14.03 3.38 -6.06
C ASN A 225 -13.90 1.99 -5.43
N PRO A 226 -14.63 1.69 -4.34
CA PRO A 226 -14.54 0.42 -3.60
C PRO A 226 -14.49 -0.84 -4.45
N LYS A 227 -15.29 -0.90 -5.53
CA LYS A 227 -15.35 -2.08 -6.40
C LYS A 227 -14.18 -2.14 -7.37
N VAL A 228 -13.88 -1.02 -8.03
CA VAL A 228 -12.80 -0.96 -9.02
C VAL A 228 -11.44 -1.11 -8.34
N ASN A 229 -11.23 -0.45 -7.19
CA ASN A 229 -9.98 -0.56 -6.44
C ASN A 229 -9.73 -2.00 -5.99
N ALA A 230 -10.72 -2.69 -5.43
CA ALA A 230 -10.58 -4.11 -5.06
C ALA A 230 -10.40 -5.03 -6.28
N PHE A 231 -11.08 -4.74 -7.40
CA PHE A 231 -10.88 -5.50 -8.64
C PHE A 231 -9.44 -5.41 -9.14
N VAL A 232 -8.83 -4.22 -9.08
CA VAL A 232 -7.47 -3.96 -9.55
C VAL A 232 -6.39 -4.63 -8.69
N GLU A 233 -6.66 -4.83 -7.39
CA GLU A 233 -5.74 -5.51 -6.44
C GLU A 233 -5.59 -7.02 -6.76
N VAL A 234 -6.51 -7.61 -7.52
CA VAL A 234 -6.45 -9.03 -7.93
C VAL A 234 -5.43 -9.22 -9.05
N LYS A 235 -4.44 -10.10 -8.83
CA LYS A 235 -3.33 -10.33 -9.79
C LYS A 235 -3.81 -10.68 -11.20
N SER A 236 -4.81 -11.57 -11.34
CA SER A 236 -5.38 -11.91 -12.64
C SER A 236 -5.93 -10.69 -13.39
N ASN A 237 -6.65 -9.81 -12.71
CA ASN A 237 -7.21 -8.59 -13.29
C ASN A 237 -6.11 -7.60 -13.68
N PHE A 238 -5.11 -7.43 -12.81
CA PHE A 238 -3.92 -6.64 -13.10
C PHE A 238 -3.24 -7.10 -14.40
N HIS A 239 -3.00 -8.40 -14.60
CA HIS A 239 -2.36 -8.92 -15.81
C HIS A 239 -3.17 -8.62 -17.08
N ARG A 240 -4.51 -8.68 -17.01
CA ARG A 240 -5.39 -8.29 -18.12
C ARG A 240 -5.27 -6.79 -18.42
N ILE A 241 -5.34 -5.93 -17.40
CA ILE A 241 -5.20 -4.48 -17.57
C ILE A 241 -3.82 -4.10 -18.12
N ALA A 242 -2.75 -4.78 -17.68
CA ALA A 242 -1.40 -4.57 -18.15
C ALA A 242 -1.22 -4.96 -19.63
N GLU A 243 -1.80 -6.09 -20.05
CA GLU A 243 -1.86 -6.50 -21.47
C GLU A 243 -2.58 -5.43 -22.31
N GLU A 244 -3.78 -5.03 -21.89
CA GLU A 244 -4.58 -4.02 -22.59
C GLU A 244 -3.90 -2.63 -22.64
N SER A 245 -3.05 -2.33 -21.67
CA SER A 245 -2.28 -1.08 -21.61
C SER A 245 -1.00 -1.12 -22.46
N GLY A 246 -0.64 -2.28 -23.01
CA GLY A 246 0.60 -2.48 -23.77
C GLY A 246 1.84 -2.10 -22.96
N VAL A 247 1.86 -2.46 -21.68
CA VAL A 247 3.04 -2.30 -20.80
C VAL A 247 3.86 -3.58 -20.78
N GLN A 248 5.17 -3.43 -20.57
CA GLN A 248 6.09 -4.57 -20.55
C GLN A 248 5.80 -5.48 -19.34
N LYS A 249 5.41 -6.72 -19.62
CA LYS A 249 5.19 -7.77 -18.62
C LYS A 249 5.52 -9.14 -19.21
N THR A 250 5.58 -10.16 -18.36
CA THR A 250 5.76 -11.55 -18.79
C THR A 250 4.50 -12.09 -19.47
N THR A 251 4.66 -13.13 -20.30
CA THR A 251 3.51 -13.93 -20.73
C THR A 251 2.88 -14.56 -19.50
N ALA A 252 1.57 -14.39 -19.34
CA ALA A 252 0.83 -14.89 -18.19
C ALA A 252 -0.52 -15.44 -18.63
N TYR A 253 -0.97 -16.48 -17.92
CA TYR A 253 -2.32 -17.04 -18.00
C TYR A 253 -2.99 -16.83 -16.64
N THR A 254 -4.20 -16.31 -16.67
CA THR A 254 -4.92 -15.78 -15.49
C THR A 254 -6.16 -16.62 -15.20
N ASP A 255 -6.79 -16.38 -14.05
CA ASP A 255 -8.03 -17.03 -13.61
C ASP A 255 -7.93 -18.57 -13.55
N ILE A 256 -6.76 -19.09 -13.21
CA ILE A 256 -6.54 -20.53 -13.10
C ILE A 256 -7.23 -21.03 -11.83
N SER A 257 -8.26 -21.85 -11.99
CA SER A 257 -9.12 -22.36 -10.92
C SER A 257 -9.24 -23.88 -10.90
N SER A 258 -8.54 -24.58 -11.79
CA SER A 258 -8.57 -26.04 -11.88
C SER A 258 -7.29 -26.65 -12.43
N GLU A 259 -7.09 -27.94 -12.18
CA GLU A 259 -5.99 -28.73 -12.75
C GLU A 259 -5.92 -28.63 -14.27
N LYS A 260 -7.08 -28.74 -14.93
CA LYS A 260 -7.19 -28.64 -16.38
C LYS A 260 -6.69 -27.28 -16.88
N GLU A 261 -7.09 -26.20 -16.23
CA GLU A 261 -6.67 -24.84 -16.60
C GLU A 261 -5.16 -24.64 -16.38
N LEU A 262 -4.63 -25.14 -15.27
CA LEU A 262 -3.18 -25.10 -14.99
C LEU A 262 -2.39 -25.85 -16.05
N VAL A 263 -2.77 -27.09 -16.38
CA VAL A 263 -2.11 -27.89 -17.43
C VAL A 263 -2.18 -27.19 -18.79
N LEU A 264 -3.33 -26.58 -19.13
CA LEU A 264 -3.47 -25.83 -20.38
C LEU A 264 -2.61 -24.56 -20.41
N ALA A 265 -2.51 -23.83 -19.29
CA ALA A 265 -1.62 -22.68 -19.16
C ALA A 265 -0.14 -23.09 -19.33
N LEU A 266 0.29 -24.14 -18.63
CA LEU A 266 1.65 -24.68 -18.73
C LEU A 266 1.96 -25.19 -20.13
N LYS A 267 1.01 -25.83 -20.82
CA LYS A 267 1.16 -26.23 -22.22
C LYS A 267 1.44 -25.03 -23.12
N LYS A 268 0.71 -23.94 -22.96
CA LYS A 268 0.93 -22.74 -23.78
C LYS A 268 2.27 -22.07 -23.46
N LEU A 269 2.69 -22.03 -22.20
CA LEU A 269 4.03 -21.57 -21.81
C LEU A 269 5.14 -22.46 -22.41
N ALA A 270 4.95 -23.78 -22.38
CA ALA A 270 5.90 -24.73 -22.96
C ALA A 270 6.04 -24.59 -24.50
N GLN A 271 4.94 -24.25 -25.20
CA GLN A 271 4.96 -23.93 -26.64
C GLN A 271 5.81 -22.69 -26.94
N GLN A 272 5.85 -21.73 -26.01
CA GLN A 272 6.70 -20.55 -26.08
C GLN A 272 8.13 -20.79 -25.56
N SER A 273 8.49 -22.06 -25.31
CA SER A 273 9.80 -22.47 -24.79
C SER A 273 10.18 -21.86 -23.43
N VAL A 274 9.19 -21.49 -22.62
CA VAL A 274 9.40 -21.12 -21.22
C VAL A 274 9.94 -22.33 -20.46
N LYS A 275 11.03 -22.12 -19.70
CA LYS A 275 11.68 -23.17 -18.90
C LYS A 275 11.28 -23.14 -17.43
N LYS A 276 10.98 -21.95 -16.90
CA LYS A 276 10.60 -21.74 -15.51
C LYS A 276 9.36 -20.88 -15.46
N VAL A 277 8.42 -21.26 -14.59
CA VAL A 277 7.12 -20.63 -14.42
C VAL A 277 7.01 -20.12 -12.99
N MET A 278 6.44 -18.93 -12.83
CA MET A 278 5.98 -18.43 -11.56
C MET A 278 4.47 -18.66 -11.46
N LEU A 279 4.05 -19.39 -10.44
CA LEU A 279 2.64 -19.52 -10.04
C LEU A 279 2.36 -18.49 -8.95
N LYS A 280 1.25 -17.77 -9.06
CA LYS A 280 0.84 -16.76 -8.08
C LYS A 280 -0.63 -16.95 -7.73
N LYS A 281 -0.96 -16.94 -6.43
CA LYS A 281 -2.34 -16.81 -5.96
C LYS A 281 -2.84 -15.39 -6.22
N ASN A 282 -4.10 -15.26 -6.62
CA ASN A 282 -4.74 -13.95 -6.82
C ASN A 282 -4.62 -13.06 -5.58
N GLN A 283 -4.85 -13.65 -4.41
CA GLN A 283 -4.67 -13.00 -3.13
C GLN A 283 -3.40 -13.54 -2.46
N GLY A 284 -2.45 -12.66 -2.20
CA GLY A 284 -1.19 -13.01 -1.56
C GLY A 284 -0.27 -11.81 -1.57
N THR A 285 0.52 -11.66 -0.51
CA THR A 285 1.41 -10.51 -0.31
C THR A 285 2.83 -10.98 0.01
N SER A 286 3.81 -10.10 -0.23
CA SER A 286 5.21 -10.31 0.22
C SER A 286 5.80 -11.66 -0.22
N GLY A 287 5.52 -12.08 -1.45
CA GLY A 287 6.04 -13.33 -2.01
C GLY A 287 5.40 -14.63 -1.49
N GLN A 288 4.68 -14.60 -0.36
CA GLN A 288 4.11 -15.79 0.29
C GLN A 288 3.04 -16.51 -0.53
N GLY A 289 2.42 -15.80 -1.48
CA GLY A 289 1.45 -16.33 -2.43
C GLY A 289 2.07 -16.86 -3.73
N ASN A 290 3.39 -16.98 -3.82
CA ASN A 290 4.10 -17.38 -5.03
C ASN A 290 4.70 -18.78 -4.90
N ALA A 291 4.82 -19.48 -6.04
CA ALA A 291 5.56 -20.72 -6.17
C ALA A 291 6.29 -20.76 -7.51
N THR A 292 7.37 -21.52 -7.60
CA THR A 292 8.08 -21.74 -8.86
C THR A 292 7.95 -23.17 -9.34
N LEU A 293 7.95 -23.35 -10.65
CA LEU A 293 7.95 -24.65 -11.31
C LEU A 293 8.90 -24.63 -12.51
N GLU A 294 9.69 -25.69 -12.67
CA GLU A 294 10.55 -25.87 -13.85
C GLU A 294 9.92 -26.85 -14.84
N ILE A 295 9.76 -26.42 -16.09
CA ILE A 295 9.28 -27.26 -17.18
C ILE A 295 10.46 -28.10 -17.68
N SER A 296 10.64 -29.26 -17.05
CA SER A 296 11.65 -30.24 -17.45
C SER A 296 11.42 -30.75 -18.88
N LYS A 297 12.44 -31.36 -19.50
CA LYS A 297 12.30 -31.97 -20.84
C LYS A 297 11.19 -33.03 -20.89
N THR A 298 11.06 -33.82 -19.82
CA THR A 298 10.03 -34.86 -19.69
C THR A 298 8.64 -34.24 -19.60
N LEU A 299 8.46 -33.25 -18.71
CA LEU A 299 7.19 -32.56 -18.56
C LEU A 299 6.80 -31.82 -19.85
N LYS A 300 7.76 -31.18 -20.53
CA LYS A 300 7.54 -30.54 -21.83
C LYS A 300 6.99 -31.53 -22.86
N LYS A 301 7.52 -32.76 -22.92
CA LYS A 301 7.04 -33.79 -23.85
C LYS A 301 5.58 -34.17 -23.58
N GLU A 302 5.20 -34.32 -22.31
CA GLU A 302 3.82 -34.63 -21.90
C GLU A 302 2.87 -33.45 -22.21
N LEU A 303 3.26 -32.22 -21.87
CA LEU A 303 2.49 -30.99 -22.14
C LEU A 303 2.28 -30.75 -23.64
N LEU A 304 3.24 -31.10 -24.49
CA LEU A 304 3.16 -30.92 -25.94
C LEU A 304 2.56 -32.13 -26.68
N SER A 305 2.14 -33.17 -25.96
CA SER A 305 1.48 -34.33 -26.55
C SER A 305 0.13 -33.95 -27.20
N LYS A 306 -0.28 -34.74 -28.21
CA LYS A 306 -1.59 -34.56 -28.89
C LYS A 306 -2.76 -34.81 -27.93
N LYS A 307 -2.62 -35.79 -27.02
CA LYS A 307 -3.62 -36.15 -26.02
C LYS A 307 -3.03 -35.96 -24.63
N LEU A 308 -3.49 -34.92 -23.93
CA LEU A 308 -3.05 -34.61 -22.57
C LEU A 308 -3.61 -35.63 -21.57
N ASN A 309 -2.73 -36.24 -20.79
CA ASN A 309 -3.12 -36.98 -19.60
C ASN A 309 -2.99 -36.04 -18.38
N ILE A 310 -4.08 -35.36 -18.04
CA ILE A 310 -4.10 -34.32 -17.00
C ILE A 310 -3.65 -34.90 -15.65
N GLN A 311 -4.16 -36.06 -15.26
CA GLN A 311 -3.84 -36.71 -13.99
C GLN A 311 -2.34 -36.99 -13.86
N LYS A 312 -1.73 -37.65 -14.86
CA LYS A 312 -0.29 -37.92 -14.86
C LYS A 312 0.54 -36.64 -14.83
N ILE A 313 0.15 -35.62 -15.60
CA ILE A 313 0.86 -34.34 -15.62
C ILE A 313 0.77 -33.65 -14.25
N MET A 314 -0.39 -33.70 -13.59
CA MET A 314 -0.56 -33.13 -12.25
C MET A 314 0.27 -33.86 -11.20
N GLU A 315 0.35 -35.20 -11.25
CA GLU A 315 1.25 -35.98 -10.37
C GLU A 315 2.71 -35.53 -10.48
N ASP A 316 3.17 -35.13 -11.67
CA ASP A 316 4.49 -34.56 -11.87
C ASP A 316 4.58 -33.10 -11.38
N ILE A 317 3.53 -32.30 -11.59
CA ILE A 317 3.45 -30.90 -11.13
C ILE A 317 3.57 -30.83 -9.60
N TYR A 318 2.78 -31.63 -8.85
CA TYR A 318 2.82 -31.64 -7.38
C TYR A 318 4.23 -31.92 -6.84
N LYS A 319 5.03 -32.75 -7.52
CA LYS A 319 6.41 -33.07 -7.10
C LYS A 319 7.42 -31.95 -7.34
N ILE A 320 7.14 -31.01 -8.23
CA ILE A 320 8.13 -30.02 -8.71
C ILE A 320 7.75 -28.57 -8.39
N VAL A 321 6.50 -28.30 -8.03
CA VAL A 321 6.11 -26.98 -7.54
C VAL A 321 6.81 -26.73 -6.22
N LYS A 322 7.46 -25.56 -6.13
CA LYS A 322 8.19 -25.10 -4.95
C LYS A 322 7.55 -23.80 -4.48
N PRO A 323 6.61 -23.86 -3.51
CA PRO A 323 6.11 -22.68 -2.84
C PRO A 323 7.27 -21.87 -2.23
N VAL A 324 7.16 -20.55 -2.30
CA VAL A 324 8.04 -19.64 -1.57
C VAL A 324 7.80 -19.84 -0.07
N ASN A 325 6.53 -19.77 0.36
CA ASN A 325 6.17 -20.06 1.73
C ASN A 325 6.48 -21.53 2.10
N LYS A 326 7.51 -21.73 2.94
CA LYS A 326 7.98 -23.05 3.40
C LYS A 326 7.00 -23.77 4.32
N ASP A 327 5.99 -23.08 4.85
CA ASP A 327 4.91 -23.69 5.61
C ASP A 327 3.91 -24.44 4.70
N LEU A 328 3.96 -24.20 3.38
CA LEU A 328 3.05 -24.80 2.41
C LEU A 328 3.76 -25.86 1.56
N ASN A 329 3.13 -27.02 1.42
CA ASN A 329 3.48 -27.98 0.37
C ASN A 329 2.83 -27.59 -0.98
N ALA A 330 3.17 -28.32 -2.04
CA ALA A 330 2.68 -28.04 -3.38
C ALA A 330 1.16 -28.23 -3.48
N GLU A 331 0.62 -29.27 -2.85
CA GLU A 331 -0.79 -29.62 -2.84
C GLU A 331 -1.62 -28.48 -2.25
N ASN A 332 -1.35 -28.09 -1.01
CA ASN A 332 -2.06 -27.00 -0.32
C ASN A 332 -1.91 -25.67 -1.08
N PHE A 333 -0.72 -25.40 -1.64
CA PHE A 333 -0.52 -24.20 -2.45
C PHE A 333 -1.44 -24.18 -3.68
N ILE A 334 -1.52 -25.29 -4.41
CA ILE A 334 -2.33 -25.42 -5.63
C ILE A 334 -3.82 -25.40 -5.30
N GLU A 335 -4.24 -26.08 -4.24
CA GLU A 335 -5.63 -26.05 -3.75
C GLU A 335 -6.07 -24.62 -3.41
N GLU A 336 -5.28 -23.89 -2.62
CA GLU A 336 -5.55 -22.49 -2.33
C GLU A 336 -5.53 -21.60 -3.59
N MET A 337 -4.63 -21.88 -4.53
CA MET A 337 -4.59 -21.18 -5.82
C MET A 337 -5.87 -21.42 -6.61
N PHE A 338 -6.42 -22.63 -6.61
CA PHE A 338 -7.65 -22.93 -7.32
C PHE A 338 -8.87 -22.32 -6.65
N ALA A 339 -8.93 -22.34 -5.31
CA ALA A 339 -10.03 -21.76 -4.55
C ALA A 339 -10.25 -20.27 -4.82
N HIS A 340 -9.16 -19.50 -4.96
CA HIS A 340 -9.22 -18.04 -5.16
C HIS A 340 -8.82 -17.57 -6.57
N GLY A 341 -8.52 -18.52 -7.45
CA GLY A 341 -7.90 -18.27 -8.74
C GLY A 341 -6.41 -17.91 -8.64
N GLY A 342 -5.68 -18.18 -9.73
CA GLY A 342 -4.26 -17.89 -9.81
C GLY A 342 -3.76 -17.52 -11.20
N VAL A 343 -2.47 -17.20 -11.23
CA VAL A 343 -1.74 -16.83 -12.43
C VAL A 343 -0.57 -17.79 -12.62
N ALA A 344 -0.38 -18.26 -13.85
CA ALA A 344 0.85 -18.92 -14.27
C ALA A 344 1.55 -18.04 -15.31
N GLU A 345 2.72 -17.51 -14.95
CA GLU A 345 3.49 -16.61 -15.80
C GLU A 345 4.90 -17.13 -16.08
N ALA A 346 5.48 -16.72 -17.21
CA ALA A 346 6.88 -16.97 -17.49
C ALA A 346 7.77 -16.32 -16.43
N PHE A 347 8.76 -17.06 -15.94
CA PHE A 347 9.76 -16.51 -15.03
C PHE A 347 10.70 -15.58 -15.80
N ILE A 348 11.05 -14.44 -15.22
CA ILE A 348 11.98 -13.47 -15.82
C ILE A 348 13.40 -14.05 -15.73
N GLU A 349 14.07 -14.25 -16.87
CA GLU A 349 15.45 -14.70 -16.91
C GLU A 349 16.42 -13.50 -16.81
N ASN A 350 17.68 -13.77 -16.39
CA ASN A 350 18.75 -12.77 -16.29
C ASN A 350 18.38 -11.56 -15.43
N ILE A 351 17.68 -11.81 -14.32
CA ILE A 351 17.37 -10.79 -13.30
C ILE A 351 18.69 -10.20 -12.78
N VAL A 352 18.74 -8.88 -12.66
CA VAL A 352 19.86 -8.18 -12.03
C VAL A 352 19.78 -8.42 -10.53
N ILE A 353 20.86 -8.92 -9.94
CA ILE A 353 20.99 -9.14 -8.50
C ILE A 353 21.81 -7.98 -7.93
N THR A 354 21.30 -7.35 -6.87
CA THR A 354 21.97 -6.27 -6.13
C THR A 354 23.06 -6.83 -5.22
N GLU A 355 23.92 -5.96 -4.67
CA GLU A 355 25.07 -6.35 -3.84
C GLU A 355 24.67 -7.13 -2.57
N ASP A 356 23.45 -6.92 -2.08
CA ASP A 356 22.85 -7.63 -0.94
C ASP A 356 22.26 -9.01 -1.31
N GLY A 357 22.41 -9.45 -2.56
CA GLY A 357 21.97 -10.76 -3.04
C GLY A 357 20.50 -10.84 -3.46
N ASN A 358 19.78 -9.71 -3.50
CA ASN A 358 18.36 -9.67 -3.85
C ASN A 358 18.11 -9.31 -5.32
N PRO A 359 16.95 -9.68 -5.91
CA PRO A 359 16.51 -9.13 -7.17
C PRO A 359 16.37 -7.60 -7.12
N TRP A 360 16.89 -6.91 -8.14
CA TRP A 360 16.67 -5.47 -8.28
C TRP A 360 15.21 -5.19 -8.62
N SER A 361 14.46 -4.69 -7.62
CA SER A 361 13.02 -4.43 -7.70
C SER A 361 12.69 -2.95 -7.47
N PRO A 362 12.89 -2.07 -8.47
CA PRO A 362 12.43 -0.69 -8.37
C PRO A 362 10.90 -0.62 -8.48
N SER A 363 10.28 0.29 -7.73
CA SER A 363 8.82 0.48 -7.70
C SER A 363 8.43 1.93 -8.00
N GLY A 364 7.42 2.08 -8.87
CA GLY A 364 6.84 3.37 -9.25
C GLY A 364 5.56 3.67 -8.49
N GLN A 365 5.35 4.92 -8.10
CA GLN A 365 4.19 5.36 -7.32
C GLN A 365 3.38 6.40 -8.10
N PHE A 366 2.07 6.22 -8.15
CA PHE A 366 1.17 7.04 -8.94
C PHE A 366 -0.15 7.28 -8.19
N ASP A 367 -0.62 8.52 -8.21
CA ASP A 367 -1.97 8.87 -7.74
C ASP A 367 -2.87 9.14 -8.94
N VAL A 368 -4.03 8.49 -8.95
CA VAL A 368 -5.02 8.61 -10.02
C VAL A 368 -6.16 9.51 -9.56
N TYR A 369 -6.23 10.70 -10.14
CA TYR A 369 -7.29 11.68 -9.95
C TYR A 369 -8.32 11.60 -11.08
N SER A 370 -9.38 12.39 -11.02
CA SER A 370 -10.42 12.33 -12.06
C SER A 370 -9.97 12.84 -13.43
N ASP A 371 -9.09 13.82 -13.44
CA ASP A 371 -8.64 14.57 -14.61
C ASP A 371 -7.18 14.25 -15.02
N HIS A 372 -6.34 13.82 -14.08
CA HIS A 372 -4.93 13.56 -14.33
C HIS A 372 -4.36 12.38 -13.52
N ILE A 373 -3.12 12.01 -13.85
CA ILE A 373 -2.31 11.05 -13.10
C ILE A 373 -1.12 11.81 -12.56
N GLN A 374 -0.91 11.77 -11.24
CA GLN A 374 0.25 12.34 -10.61
C GLN A 374 1.30 11.25 -10.39
N VAL A 375 2.49 11.43 -10.96
CA VAL A 375 3.63 10.56 -10.67
C VAL A 375 4.19 10.98 -9.32
N MET A 376 4.16 10.11 -8.32
CA MET A 376 4.66 10.39 -6.97
C MET A 376 6.15 10.09 -6.84
N GLY A 377 6.68 9.16 -7.64
CA GLY A 377 8.12 8.89 -7.65
C GLY A 377 8.45 7.46 -8.03
N CYS A 378 9.74 7.18 -8.10
CA CYS A 378 10.32 5.87 -8.36
C CYS A 378 11.38 5.63 -7.29
N HIS A 379 11.32 4.51 -6.59
CA HIS A 379 12.23 4.15 -5.50
C HIS A 379 12.78 2.73 -5.70
N ASP A 380 13.96 2.46 -5.18
CA ASP A 380 14.47 1.10 -5.05
C ASP A 380 13.93 0.47 -3.78
N GLN A 381 13.39 -0.75 -3.88
CA GLN A 381 12.99 -1.54 -2.73
C GLN A 381 14.21 -2.27 -2.17
N LYS A 382 14.38 -2.18 -0.85
CA LYS A 382 15.35 -2.98 -0.10
C LYS A 382 14.65 -4.19 0.49
N PHE A 383 15.31 -5.33 0.45
CA PHE A 383 14.81 -6.56 1.06
C PHE A 383 15.78 -7.03 2.13
N ILE A 384 15.26 -7.70 3.16
CA ILE A 384 16.08 -8.25 4.22
C ILE A 384 16.96 -9.37 3.62
N PRO A 385 18.31 -9.29 3.72
CA PRO A 385 19.19 -10.31 3.17
C PRO A 385 18.87 -11.70 3.69
N GLY A 386 18.94 -12.71 2.81
CA GLY A 386 18.64 -14.10 3.17
C GLY A 386 17.16 -14.41 3.39
N THR A 387 16.26 -13.43 3.19
CA THR A 387 14.81 -13.66 3.17
C THR A 387 14.29 -13.73 1.74
N GLU A 388 13.13 -14.35 1.55
CA GLU A 388 12.51 -14.49 0.23
C GLU A 388 11.73 -13.21 -0.17
N GLY A 389 12.44 -12.09 -0.24
CA GLY A 389 11.87 -10.80 -0.66
C GLY A 389 11.04 -10.10 0.42
N VAL A 390 11.38 -10.26 1.70
CA VAL A 390 10.74 -9.49 2.78
C VAL A 390 11.21 -8.04 2.68
N PHE A 391 10.29 -7.13 2.40
CA PHE A 391 10.57 -5.69 2.29
C PHE A 391 11.15 -5.13 3.59
N GLU A 392 12.37 -4.57 3.52
CA GLU A 392 13.01 -3.87 4.63
C GLU A 392 12.64 -2.38 4.62
N GLY A 393 12.64 -1.78 3.42
CA GLY A 393 12.59 -0.34 3.26
C GLY A 393 12.75 0.10 1.81
N ALA A 394 12.89 1.41 1.60
CA ALA A 394 12.99 1.99 0.27
C ALA A 394 13.99 3.14 0.22
N ILE A 395 14.57 3.33 -0.97
CA ILE A 395 15.49 4.41 -1.30
C ILE A 395 14.92 5.25 -2.45
N TYR A 396 14.85 6.56 -2.27
CA TYR A 396 14.35 7.49 -3.28
C TYR A 396 15.35 8.59 -3.65
N PRO A 397 15.42 8.96 -4.96
CA PRO A 397 14.84 8.22 -6.08
C PRO A 397 15.58 6.89 -6.28
N ALA A 398 15.02 5.99 -7.10
CA ALA A 398 15.76 4.79 -7.50
C ALA A 398 17.05 5.18 -8.23
N MET A 399 18.08 4.34 -8.10
CA MET A 399 19.45 4.64 -8.50
C MET A 399 19.60 4.95 -9.99
N SER A 400 18.82 4.28 -10.85
CA SER A 400 18.92 4.44 -12.31
C SER A 400 17.83 5.33 -12.88
N LYS A 401 18.24 6.47 -13.44
CA LYS A 401 17.35 7.40 -14.16
C LYS A 401 16.69 6.73 -15.37
N ALA A 402 17.41 5.87 -16.10
CA ALA A 402 16.88 5.18 -17.27
C ALA A 402 15.78 4.18 -16.89
N ILE A 403 15.96 3.46 -15.78
CA ILE A 403 14.98 2.52 -15.24
C ILE A 403 13.72 3.25 -14.77
N CYS A 404 13.86 4.33 -14.00
CA CYS A 404 12.70 5.11 -13.59
C CYS A 404 11.94 5.69 -14.79
N GLN A 405 12.61 6.04 -15.91
CA GLN A 405 11.93 6.54 -17.11
C GLN A 405 11.05 5.45 -17.75
N GLN A 406 11.53 4.20 -17.76
CA GLN A 406 10.73 3.05 -18.22
C GLN A 406 9.50 2.87 -17.32
N ILE A 407 9.70 2.91 -15.99
CA ILE A 407 8.62 2.77 -14.99
C ILE A 407 7.57 3.86 -15.15
N TYR A 408 7.98 5.13 -15.25
CA TYR A 408 7.03 6.24 -15.43
C TYR A 408 6.23 6.13 -16.72
N LYS A 409 6.88 5.74 -17.82
CA LYS A 409 6.17 5.53 -19.09
C LYS A 409 5.14 4.40 -18.98
N MET A 410 5.48 3.32 -18.30
CA MET A 410 4.55 2.21 -18.05
C MET A 410 3.40 2.65 -17.12
N GLY A 411 3.71 3.35 -16.04
CA GLY A 411 2.70 3.78 -15.07
C GLY A 411 1.78 4.88 -15.55
N LEU A 412 2.22 5.77 -16.43
CA LEU A 412 1.31 6.72 -17.07
C LEU A 412 0.31 6.01 -18.01
N LYS A 413 0.75 5.00 -18.76
CA LYS A 413 -0.17 4.19 -19.58
C LYS A 413 -1.16 3.41 -18.72
N MET A 414 -0.65 2.72 -17.71
CA MET A 414 -1.46 1.93 -16.78
C MET A 414 -2.44 2.81 -16.01
N GLY A 415 -1.97 3.93 -15.46
CA GLY A 415 -2.77 4.90 -14.71
C GLY A 415 -3.88 5.50 -15.57
N GLU A 416 -3.66 5.75 -16.86
CA GLU A 416 -4.69 6.30 -17.75
C GLU A 416 -5.79 5.27 -18.04
N LYS A 417 -5.40 4.01 -18.21
CA LYS A 417 -6.35 2.89 -18.35
C LYS A 417 -7.18 2.75 -17.07
N LEU A 418 -6.53 2.71 -15.90
CA LEU A 418 -7.18 2.64 -14.60
C LEU A 418 -8.13 3.82 -14.38
N ARG A 419 -7.69 5.05 -14.69
CA ARG A 419 -8.50 6.27 -14.55
C ARG A 419 -9.80 6.19 -15.35
N ARG A 420 -9.73 5.74 -16.61
CA ARG A 420 -10.89 5.56 -17.49
C ARG A 420 -11.84 4.48 -16.98
N GLN A 421 -11.31 3.46 -16.34
CA GLN A 421 -12.07 2.39 -15.70
C GLN A 421 -12.68 2.78 -14.35
N GLY A 422 -12.53 4.02 -13.90
CA GLY A 422 -13.10 4.52 -12.65
C GLY A 422 -12.24 4.26 -11.42
N TYR A 423 -10.98 3.85 -11.58
CA TYR A 423 -10.04 3.74 -10.46
C TYR A 423 -9.66 5.13 -9.94
N ARG A 424 -9.64 5.31 -8.62
CA ARG A 424 -9.13 6.54 -7.98
C ARG A 424 -8.28 6.18 -6.78
N GLY A 425 -7.24 6.98 -6.54
CA GLY A 425 -6.30 6.77 -5.44
C GLY A 425 -4.93 6.28 -5.89
N ARG A 426 -4.12 5.84 -4.92
CA ARG A 426 -2.73 5.45 -5.13
C ARG A 426 -2.62 4.05 -5.70
N PHE A 427 -1.76 3.84 -6.70
CA PHE A 427 -1.23 2.51 -6.98
C PHE A 427 0.31 2.52 -7.05
N ALA A 428 0.90 1.46 -6.50
CA ALA A 428 2.30 1.11 -6.66
C ALA A 428 2.46 0.15 -7.85
N MET A 429 3.52 0.31 -8.63
CA MET A 429 3.94 -0.65 -9.65
C MET A 429 5.24 -1.30 -9.23
N ASP A 430 5.18 -2.59 -8.93
CA ASP A 430 6.36 -3.34 -8.54
C ASP A 430 6.93 -4.02 -9.78
N THR A 431 8.24 -3.86 -9.97
CA THR A 431 8.91 -4.26 -11.20
C THR A 431 10.19 -5.01 -10.90
N ILE A 432 10.67 -5.81 -11.84
CA ILE A 432 11.98 -6.46 -11.79
C ILE A 432 12.81 -6.00 -12.98
N VAL A 433 14.11 -5.77 -12.76
CA VAL A 433 15.06 -5.45 -13.82
C VAL A 433 15.78 -6.72 -14.29
N SER A 434 15.75 -6.98 -15.60
CA SER A 434 16.59 -7.98 -16.25
C SER A 434 17.68 -7.32 -17.10
N ARG A 435 18.84 -7.96 -17.24
CA ARG A 435 19.90 -7.52 -18.14
C ARG A 435 20.16 -8.54 -19.23
N ASP A 436 20.04 -8.13 -20.47
CA ASP A 436 20.36 -9.01 -21.60
C ASP A 436 21.87 -9.33 -21.61
N PRO A 437 22.27 -10.61 -21.64
CA PRO A 437 23.68 -10.99 -21.50
C PRO A 437 24.55 -10.59 -22.69
N LYS A 438 23.96 -10.36 -23.88
CA LYS A 438 24.72 -10.01 -25.10
C LYS A 438 24.85 -8.51 -25.29
N THR A 439 23.76 -7.78 -25.08
CA THR A 439 23.66 -6.34 -25.34
C THR A 439 23.87 -5.48 -24.09
N GLN A 440 23.86 -6.11 -22.90
CA GLN A 440 23.89 -5.43 -21.59
C GLN A 440 22.71 -4.48 -21.36
N LYS A 441 21.68 -4.54 -22.22
CA LYS A 441 20.50 -3.69 -22.11
C LYS A 441 19.63 -4.13 -20.94
N GLU A 442 19.32 -3.18 -20.07
CA GLU A 442 18.41 -3.37 -18.95
C GLU A 442 16.95 -3.15 -19.38
N THR A 443 16.08 -4.06 -18.97
CA THR A 443 14.64 -4.03 -19.26
C THR A 443 13.86 -4.13 -17.96
N VAL A 444 12.87 -3.25 -17.80
CA VAL A 444 11.94 -3.27 -16.68
C VAL A 444 10.74 -4.15 -17.01
N TRP A 445 10.42 -5.08 -16.12
CA TRP A 445 9.27 -5.97 -16.22
C TRP A 445 8.28 -5.69 -15.09
N LEU A 446 7.03 -5.40 -15.43
CA LEU A 446 5.98 -5.27 -14.43
C LEU A 446 5.61 -6.66 -13.89
N ILE A 447 5.61 -6.82 -12.57
CA ILE A 447 5.30 -8.09 -11.90
C ILE A 447 4.01 -8.06 -11.10
N GLU A 448 3.65 -6.90 -10.55
CA GLU A 448 2.37 -6.66 -9.87
C GLU A 448 2.09 -5.16 -9.71
N ILE A 449 0.86 -4.83 -9.31
CA ILE A 449 0.50 -3.52 -8.77
C ILE A 449 -0.13 -3.68 -7.39
N ASN A 450 0.03 -2.68 -6.54
CA ASN A 450 -0.68 -2.57 -5.26
C ASN A 450 -1.52 -1.30 -5.25
N ALA A 451 -2.84 -1.42 -5.35
CA ALA A 451 -3.86 -0.37 -5.36
C ALA A 451 -4.21 0.13 -3.94
N ARG A 452 -3.19 0.59 -3.22
CA ARG A 452 -3.29 1.03 -1.81
C ARG A 452 -2.18 1.99 -1.42
N SER A 453 -2.37 2.72 -0.32
CA SER A 453 -1.35 3.58 0.28
C SER A 453 -0.34 2.77 1.12
N GLY A 454 0.40 1.84 0.49
CA GLY A 454 1.33 0.88 1.10
C GLY A 454 2.61 1.47 1.72
N GLY A 455 3.77 0.81 1.55
CA GLY A 455 5.09 1.27 2.08
C GLY A 455 5.62 2.59 1.51
N THR A 456 4.77 3.31 0.78
CA THR A 456 5.06 4.52 0.03
C THR A 456 4.55 5.76 0.74
N HIS A 457 4.10 5.61 1.99
CA HIS A 457 3.90 6.72 2.92
C HIS A 457 5.19 7.53 3.13
N THR A 458 6.37 6.96 2.91
CA THR A 458 7.67 7.65 3.02
C THR A 458 7.81 8.80 2.02
N VAL A 459 7.38 8.65 0.77
CA VAL A 459 7.40 9.77 -0.20
C VAL A 459 6.42 10.86 0.19
N ASP A 460 5.22 10.50 0.66
CA ASP A 460 4.24 11.47 1.13
C ASP A 460 4.75 12.23 2.35
N ALA A 461 5.35 11.53 3.31
CA ALA A 461 5.92 12.12 4.51
C ALA A 461 7.03 13.12 4.17
N MET A 462 7.94 12.76 3.25
CA MET A 462 8.96 13.67 2.73
C MET A 462 8.32 14.91 2.11
N VAL A 463 7.35 14.74 1.21
CA VAL A 463 6.66 15.86 0.55
C VAL A 463 5.98 16.77 1.57
N GLN A 464 5.28 16.18 2.55
CA GLN A 464 4.57 16.95 3.56
C GLN A 464 5.52 17.73 4.47
N LEU A 465 6.56 17.10 4.99
CA LEU A 465 7.54 17.73 5.88
C LEU A 465 8.31 18.87 5.22
N THR A 466 8.62 18.71 3.94
CA THR A 466 9.53 19.63 3.24
C THR A 466 8.79 20.69 2.42
N ASP A 467 7.46 20.62 2.33
CA ASP A 467 6.65 21.39 1.36
C ASP A 467 7.17 21.22 -0.07
N ALA A 468 7.54 19.99 -0.43
CA ALA A 468 8.14 19.72 -1.72
C ALA A 468 7.17 19.97 -2.87
N VAL A 469 7.72 20.41 -3.99
CA VAL A 469 7.02 20.58 -5.26
C VAL A 469 7.77 19.83 -6.37
N GLN A 470 7.04 19.37 -7.37
CA GLN A 470 7.63 18.87 -8.61
C GLN A 470 7.84 20.02 -9.59
N ASN A 471 8.98 20.03 -10.29
CA ASN A 471 9.29 21.07 -11.26
C ASN A 471 8.54 20.84 -12.58
N SER A 472 7.36 21.43 -12.73
CA SER A 472 6.52 21.33 -13.92
C SER A 472 6.76 22.44 -14.96
N SER A 473 7.45 23.53 -14.58
CA SER A 473 7.52 24.77 -15.37
C SER A 473 8.85 25.01 -16.10
N GLY A 474 9.96 24.38 -15.69
CA GLY A 474 11.30 24.69 -16.23
C GLY A 474 11.94 23.64 -17.14
N ARG A 475 11.35 22.45 -17.30
CA ARG A 475 11.96 21.30 -18.00
C ARG A 475 10.95 20.64 -18.92
N LYS A 476 11.42 20.01 -20.02
CA LYS A 476 10.57 19.35 -21.02
C LYS A 476 9.55 18.42 -20.32
N LYS A 477 8.26 18.73 -20.47
CA LYS A 477 7.14 17.96 -19.90
C LYS A 477 7.34 16.49 -20.23
N GLY A 478 7.36 15.63 -19.20
CA GLY A 478 7.59 14.19 -19.34
C GLY A 478 9.04 13.72 -19.18
N SER A 479 9.98 14.60 -18.82
CA SER A 479 11.34 14.19 -18.42
C SER A 479 11.37 13.63 -17.00
N MET A 480 12.30 12.72 -16.68
CA MET A 480 12.51 12.19 -15.32
C MET A 480 12.54 13.30 -14.26
N GLU A 481 13.27 14.36 -14.57
CA GLU A 481 13.49 15.50 -13.70
C GLU A 481 12.21 16.31 -13.42
N SER A 482 11.14 16.16 -14.24
CA SER A 482 9.85 16.79 -13.93
C SER A 482 9.05 16.07 -12.85
N TYR A 483 9.44 14.83 -12.50
CA TYR A 483 8.77 14.03 -11.46
C TYR A 483 9.58 13.92 -10.17
N ARG A 484 10.71 14.62 -10.10
CA ARG A 484 11.53 14.69 -8.91
C ARG A 484 10.98 15.74 -7.95
N TRP A 485 11.03 15.44 -6.66
CA TRP A 485 10.64 16.37 -5.61
C TRP A 485 11.77 17.34 -5.26
N TYR A 486 11.42 18.61 -5.16
CA TYR A 486 12.32 19.69 -4.75
C TYR A 486 11.69 20.47 -3.60
N ALA A 487 12.49 20.86 -2.62
CA ALA A 487 12.09 21.82 -1.58
C ALA A 487 12.76 23.16 -1.82
N MET A 488 12.14 24.23 -1.33
CA MET A 488 12.81 25.53 -1.21
C MET A 488 13.68 25.52 0.04
N ASN A 489 14.97 25.85 -0.11
CA ASN A 489 15.87 26.07 1.03
C ASN A 489 15.67 27.49 1.61
N ASN A 490 16.36 27.79 2.72
CA ASN A 490 16.27 29.09 3.40
C ASN A 490 16.82 30.26 2.57
N GLU A 491 17.56 30.00 1.49
CA GLU A 491 18.11 30.98 0.56
C GLU A 491 17.19 31.22 -0.65
N GLY A 492 16.01 30.58 -0.70
CA GLY A 492 15.09 30.68 -1.84
C GLY A 492 15.52 29.89 -3.07
N ARG A 493 16.37 28.86 -2.90
CA ARG A 493 16.82 27.96 -3.98
C ARG A 493 16.11 26.60 -3.90
N LEU A 494 15.76 26.05 -5.06
CA LEU A 494 15.23 24.69 -5.16
C LEU A 494 16.35 23.66 -4.96
N ILE A 495 16.19 22.81 -3.94
CA ILE A 495 17.09 21.69 -3.64
C ILE A 495 16.37 20.37 -3.90
N PRO A 496 17.03 19.38 -4.54
CA PRO A 496 16.43 18.07 -4.75
C PRO A 496 16.28 17.34 -3.42
N LEU A 497 15.29 16.45 -3.32
CA LEU A 497 15.11 15.61 -2.13
C LEU A 497 15.47 14.16 -2.41
N PHE A 498 15.92 13.50 -1.34
CA PHE A 498 16.29 12.09 -1.29
C PHE A 498 15.79 11.51 0.03
N TYR A 499 15.47 10.22 0.05
CA TYR A 499 15.26 9.53 1.32
C TYR A 499 15.78 8.10 1.31
N GLU A 500 16.13 7.60 2.50
CA GLU A 500 16.12 6.18 2.83
C GLU A 500 15.15 5.97 3.99
N GLY A 501 14.30 4.95 3.93
CA GLY A 501 13.31 4.70 4.98
C GLY A 501 13.07 3.23 5.20
N THR A 502 12.70 2.88 6.44
CA THR A 502 12.35 1.51 6.85
C THR A 502 11.10 1.53 7.72
N ASP A 503 10.32 0.46 7.63
CA ASP A 503 9.25 0.15 8.58
C ASP A 503 9.63 -0.99 9.53
N ASN A 504 10.84 -1.52 9.39
CA ASN A 504 11.28 -2.80 9.93
C ASN A 504 12.59 -2.65 10.73
N PHE A 505 12.74 -1.56 11.47
CA PHE A 505 13.77 -1.48 12.49
C PHE A 505 13.31 -2.30 13.71
N TYR A 506 14.08 -3.34 14.05
CA TYR A 506 13.82 -4.21 15.19
C TYR A 506 14.91 -4.04 16.24
N HIS A 507 14.51 -3.85 17.49
CA HIS A 507 15.43 -3.77 18.62
C HIS A 507 14.69 -4.07 19.92
N GLU A 508 15.23 -4.95 20.77
CA GLU A 508 14.58 -5.32 22.04
C GLU A 508 14.49 -4.12 23.00
N GLY A 509 15.48 -3.22 22.97
CA GLY A 509 15.50 -2.00 23.78
C GLY A 509 14.31 -1.07 23.57
N LEU A 510 13.60 -1.17 22.45
CA LEU A 510 12.36 -0.41 22.23
C LEU A 510 11.24 -0.79 23.22
N LYS A 511 11.24 -2.02 23.73
CA LYS A 511 10.26 -2.47 24.72
C LYS A 511 10.52 -1.92 26.12
N SER A 512 11.71 -1.32 26.35
CA SER A 512 12.07 -0.72 27.64
C SER A 512 11.41 0.65 27.89
N PHE A 513 10.75 1.22 26.89
CA PHE A 513 10.00 2.47 27.04
C PHE A 513 8.57 2.16 27.45
N SER A 514 8.07 2.90 28.44
CA SER A 514 6.70 2.78 28.94
C SER A 514 5.68 3.49 28.04
N SER A 515 6.07 4.60 27.41
CA SER A 515 5.22 5.46 26.57
C SER A 515 5.90 5.87 25.28
N ASP A 516 5.12 6.30 24.29
CA ASP A 516 5.65 6.91 23.06
C ASP A 516 6.39 8.20 23.39
N GLN A 517 5.90 8.95 24.40
CA GLN A 517 6.52 10.17 24.88
C GLN A 517 7.94 9.92 25.40
N GLU A 518 8.12 8.86 26.21
CA GLU A 518 9.44 8.51 26.76
C GLU A 518 10.45 8.13 25.66
N LEU A 519 10.00 7.36 24.66
CA LEU A 519 10.84 7.03 23.50
C LEU A 519 11.19 8.28 22.68
N LEU A 520 10.21 9.17 22.46
CA LEU A 520 10.43 10.42 21.76
C LEU A 520 11.43 11.31 22.51
N ASP A 521 11.24 11.51 23.81
CA ASP A 521 12.14 12.29 24.65
C ASP A 521 13.56 11.72 24.62
N PHE A 522 13.70 10.39 24.66
CA PHE A 522 14.98 9.73 24.49
C PHE A 522 15.63 10.03 23.13
N ILE A 523 14.87 9.95 22.04
CA ILE A 523 15.35 10.31 20.69
C ILE A 523 15.75 11.79 20.62
N TYR A 524 14.99 12.69 21.25
CA TYR A 524 15.26 14.13 21.25
C TYR A 524 16.43 14.56 22.14
N GLN A 525 16.66 13.85 23.24
CA GLN A 525 17.71 14.16 24.23
C GLN A 525 19.05 13.50 23.89
N THR A 526 19.03 12.41 23.12
CA THR A 526 20.27 11.73 22.73
C THR A 526 21.06 12.62 21.77
N ASP A 527 22.18 13.15 22.25
CA ASP A 527 23.09 13.92 21.40
C ASP A 527 23.82 12.97 20.44
N PHE A 528 23.29 12.87 19.24
CA PHE A 528 23.88 12.13 18.15
C PHE A 528 24.91 12.96 17.35
N SER A 529 25.16 14.23 17.71
CA SER A 529 26.10 15.11 16.98
C SER A 529 27.54 14.60 16.97
N LYS A 530 27.92 13.78 17.96
CA LYS A 530 29.26 13.17 18.07
C LYS A 530 29.61 12.15 16.97
N TYR A 531 28.65 11.70 16.17
CA TYR A 531 28.86 10.70 15.12
C TYR A 531 28.81 11.26 13.69
N LEU A 532 28.72 12.59 13.52
CA LEU A 532 28.60 13.23 12.20
C LEU A 532 29.78 14.17 11.92
N PRO A 533 30.72 13.82 11.01
CA PRO A 533 31.92 14.62 10.78
C PRO A 533 31.73 15.98 10.08
N SER A 534 30.50 16.47 9.83
CA SER A 534 30.32 17.61 8.91
C SER A 534 29.21 18.62 9.20
N TYR A 535 28.55 18.62 10.37
CA TYR A 535 27.68 19.74 10.75
C TYR A 535 27.80 20.08 12.24
N VAL A 536 28.03 21.37 12.53
CA VAL A 536 27.97 21.94 13.87
C VAL A 536 26.48 22.03 14.28
N GLY A 537 26.09 21.26 15.30
CA GLY A 537 24.77 21.33 15.95
C GLY A 537 23.90 20.06 15.80
N ASN A 538 23.28 19.66 16.91
CA ASN A 538 22.35 18.54 17.16
C ASN A 538 21.70 17.94 15.91
N ILE A 539 21.68 16.60 15.78
CA ILE A 539 20.91 15.91 14.72
C ILE A 539 19.50 16.51 14.67
N PRO A 540 19.12 17.24 13.62
CA PRO A 540 17.76 17.72 13.54
C PRO A 540 16.88 16.52 13.25
N MET A 541 15.79 16.36 14.00
CA MET A 541 14.61 15.74 13.41
C MET A 541 14.36 16.40 12.06
N ALA A 542 13.94 15.61 11.08
CA ALA A 542 13.50 16.12 9.80
C ALA A 542 12.43 17.16 10.07
N ASN A 543 12.78 18.42 9.87
CA ASN A 543 11.88 19.52 10.13
C ASN A 543 11.80 20.44 8.93
N ARG A 544 10.72 21.22 8.94
CA ARG A 544 10.42 22.14 7.85
C ARG A 544 11.55 23.14 7.58
N LYS A 545 12.38 23.49 8.56
CA LYS A 545 13.46 24.49 8.41
C LYS A 545 14.69 23.93 7.72
N ASN A 546 15.05 22.69 8.02
CA ASN A 546 16.31 22.10 7.56
C ASN A 546 16.15 21.24 6.31
N LYS A 547 14.92 20.79 5.99
CA LYS A 547 14.62 19.93 4.82
C LYS A 547 15.50 18.67 4.74
N ARG A 548 16.03 18.23 5.89
CA ARG A 548 17.02 17.17 6.08
C ARG A 548 16.90 16.66 7.52
N GLY A 549 17.14 15.37 7.76
CA GLY A 549 17.13 14.77 9.10
C GLY A 549 16.31 13.48 9.19
N ILE A 550 16.02 13.05 10.42
CA ILE A 550 15.27 11.81 10.70
C ILE A 550 13.80 12.10 11.03
N LEU A 551 12.88 11.36 10.41
CA LEU A 551 11.47 11.28 10.80
C LEU A 551 11.21 9.87 11.39
N PRO A 552 10.97 9.74 12.70
CA PRO A 552 10.46 8.51 13.29
C PRO A 552 8.96 8.34 12.97
N HIS A 553 8.54 7.10 12.69
CA HIS A 553 7.15 6.72 12.45
C HIS A 553 6.82 5.34 13.01
N MET A 554 5.52 5.01 13.07
CA MET A 554 5.04 3.77 13.72
C MET A 554 5.57 3.58 15.16
N ILE A 555 5.65 4.68 15.92
CA ILE A 555 6.30 4.73 17.24
C ILE A 555 5.66 3.75 18.23
N GLN A 556 4.34 3.59 18.20
CA GLN A 556 3.62 2.64 19.06
C GLN A 556 4.06 1.18 18.90
N ALA A 557 4.64 0.83 17.75
CA ALA A 557 5.22 -0.50 17.52
C ALA A 557 6.38 -0.81 18.48
N ARG A 558 6.91 0.20 19.20
CA ARG A 558 7.98 0.05 20.20
C ARG A 558 7.66 -1.03 21.23
N SER A 559 6.38 -1.13 21.61
CA SER A 559 5.87 -2.11 22.58
C SER A 559 6.09 -3.56 22.11
N GLN A 560 6.26 -3.76 20.81
CA GLN A 560 6.53 -5.04 20.16
C GLN A 560 7.99 -5.15 19.67
N GLY A 561 8.88 -4.22 20.07
CA GLY A 561 10.28 -4.22 19.69
C GLY A 561 10.52 -3.80 18.24
N LYS A 562 9.63 -2.98 17.67
CA LYS A 562 9.69 -2.53 16.26
C LYS A 562 9.47 -1.02 16.17
N MET A 563 10.08 -0.38 15.18
CA MET A 563 9.84 1.03 14.85
C MET A 563 10.06 1.25 13.35
N GLY A 564 9.47 2.32 12.80
CA GLY A 564 9.86 2.83 11.50
C GLY A 564 10.59 4.16 11.62
N PHE A 565 11.48 4.45 10.68
CA PHE A 565 12.00 5.80 10.49
C PHE A 565 12.45 6.02 9.06
N MET A 566 12.58 7.28 8.68
CA MET A 566 13.20 7.67 7.42
C MET A 566 14.19 8.82 7.61
N ALA A 567 15.25 8.81 6.81
CA ALA A 567 16.19 9.90 6.67
C ALA A 567 15.88 10.67 5.39
N ILE A 568 15.84 12.00 5.49
CA ILE A 568 15.73 12.91 4.34
C ILE A 568 17.07 13.58 4.14
N GLY A 569 17.56 13.56 2.91
CA GLY A 569 18.76 14.29 2.45
C GLY A 569 18.42 15.20 1.27
N HIS A 570 19.33 16.11 0.93
CA HIS A 570 19.14 17.05 -0.17
C HIS A 570 20.37 17.28 -1.06
N GLN A 571 21.54 16.75 -0.70
CA GLN A 571 22.75 16.92 -1.51
C GLN A 571 22.82 15.86 -2.63
N ASN A 572 22.75 14.60 -2.26
CA ASN A 572 22.77 13.44 -3.13
C ASN A 572 22.09 12.26 -2.41
N LEU A 573 22.08 11.08 -3.04
CA LEU A 573 21.49 9.91 -2.41
C LEU A 573 22.29 9.45 -1.18
N GLU A 574 23.62 9.54 -1.24
CA GLU A 574 24.52 9.16 -0.15
C GLU A 574 24.31 10.01 1.11
N ASP A 575 23.94 11.28 0.97
CA ASP A 575 23.55 12.17 2.07
C ASP A 575 22.36 11.58 2.87
N ALA A 576 21.31 11.10 2.21
CA ALA A 576 20.21 10.45 2.93
C ALA A 576 20.61 9.10 3.55
N ARG A 577 21.43 8.31 2.85
CA ARG A 577 21.88 6.97 3.30
C ARG A 577 22.80 7.04 4.52
N SER A 578 23.74 8.00 4.53
CA SER A 578 24.62 8.26 5.66
C SER A 578 23.82 8.65 6.90
N ILE A 579 22.91 9.63 6.80
CA ILE A 579 22.01 10.00 7.92
C ILE A 579 21.25 8.76 8.44
N PHE A 580 20.72 7.93 7.54
CA PHE A 580 19.99 6.72 7.90
C PHE A 580 20.87 5.71 8.65
N ALA A 581 22.06 5.41 8.11
CA ALA A 581 22.99 4.46 8.68
C ALA A 581 23.52 4.93 10.04
N ASP A 582 23.93 6.20 10.13
CA ASP A 582 24.48 6.80 11.35
C ASP A 582 23.43 6.81 12.46
N PHE A 583 22.18 7.19 12.14
CA PHE A 583 21.09 7.13 13.11
C PHE A 583 20.81 5.69 13.54
N LYS A 584 20.72 4.74 12.60
CA LYS A 584 20.47 3.32 12.90
C LYS A 584 21.52 2.76 13.85
N GLU A 585 22.80 3.00 13.60
CA GLU A 585 23.90 2.53 14.44
C GLU A 585 23.88 3.20 15.82
N ALA A 586 23.84 4.53 15.87
CA ALA A 586 23.90 5.26 17.12
C ALA A 586 22.68 5.02 18.01
N PHE A 587 21.48 4.93 17.41
CA PHE A 587 20.27 4.60 18.12
C PHE A 587 20.28 3.17 18.66
N SER A 588 20.79 2.20 17.89
CA SER A 588 20.96 0.82 18.39
C SER A 588 21.88 0.77 19.61
N ARG A 589 23.05 1.42 19.55
CA ARG A 589 23.96 1.52 20.71
C ARG A 589 23.27 2.15 21.94
N ALA A 590 22.56 3.25 21.74
CA ALA A 590 21.87 3.93 22.83
C ALA A 590 20.77 3.05 23.45
N LEU A 591 20.09 2.23 22.65
CA LEU A 591 19.11 1.26 23.12
C LEU A 591 19.76 0.10 23.89
N ASP A 592 20.93 -0.36 23.48
CA ASP A 592 21.71 -1.37 24.20
C ASP A 592 22.17 -0.86 25.57
N ASP A 593 22.72 0.36 25.64
CA ASP A 593 23.13 1.01 26.90
C ASP A 593 21.95 1.14 27.85
N ARG A 594 20.79 1.55 27.33
CA ARG A 594 19.54 1.65 28.10
C ARG A 594 19.07 0.28 28.61
N LEU A 595 19.11 -0.75 27.77
CA LEU A 595 18.78 -2.12 28.18
C LEU A 595 19.67 -2.57 29.35
N GLN A 596 20.98 -2.35 29.24
CA GLN A 596 21.93 -2.71 30.29
C GLN A 596 21.66 -1.97 31.61
N ALA A 597 21.31 -0.68 31.55
CA ALA A 597 20.96 0.10 32.73
C ALA A 597 19.65 -0.35 33.41
N HIS A 598 18.75 -1.02 32.69
CA HIS A 598 17.47 -1.51 33.20
C HIS A 598 17.46 -3.01 33.54
N LEU A 599 18.53 -3.76 33.23
CA LEU A 599 18.67 -5.13 33.72
C LEU A 599 18.93 -5.11 35.24
N PRO A 600 18.20 -5.90 36.04
CA PRO A 600 18.52 -6.02 37.45
C PRO A 600 19.96 -6.54 37.60
N TYR A 601 20.76 -5.87 38.44
CA TYR A 601 22.08 -6.36 38.82
C TYR A 601 21.93 -7.77 39.41
N VAL A 602 22.43 -8.78 38.70
CA VAL A 602 22.61 -10.12 39.23
C VAL A 602 24.05 -10.16 39.74
N PRO A 603 24.30 -10.14 41.07
CA PRO A 603 25.65 -10.33 41.58
C PRO A 603 26.14 -11.68 41.07
N ALA A 604 27.39 -11.73 40.59
CA ALA A 604 28.03 -12.98 40.25
C ALA A 604 27.97 -13.90 41.48
N VAL A 605 27.28 -15.03 41.34
CA VAL A 605 27.34 -16.10 42.33
C VAL A 605 28.78 -16.62 42.24
N SER A 606 29.59 -16.31 43.26
CA SER A 606 30.93 -16.87 43.40
C SER A 606 30.80 -18.40 43.48
N GLU A 607 31.58 -19.09 42.64
CA GLU A 607 31.71 -20.56 42.59
C GLU A 607 31.99 -21.21 43.94
#